data_AF-A0A9Q0YSK3-F1
#
_entry.id   AF-A0A9Q0YSK3-F1
#
_cell.length_a   1.000
_cell.length_b   1.000
_cell.length_c   1.000
_cell.angle_alpha   90.00
_cell.angle_beta   90.00
_cell.angle_gamma   90.00
#
_symmetry.space_group_name_H-M   'P 1'
#
loop_
_entity.id
_entity.type
_entity.pdbx_description
1 polymer ?
#
loop_
_entity_poly.entity_id
_entity_poly.type
_entity_poly.pdbx_seq_one_letter_code
_entity_poly.pdbx_strand_id
1 'polypeptide(L)'
;MTMFRNEPIVTWLTKCVRENSHGEIIISELKKGCHCSSRALSLMLKILFPSTTVVRRIFNGKKHRFFQGIEIIQKEIMVDQVYTTLSELKKFIPPDVLLMQSDSDGKLLLHIPSNLSMNGNTVLKTLKLSTTDWELWVRGRKVNLSKFDIDNTFRASRVYLNLVLDITRKISLCEGFPYEESLFQESRYLKENIQHIEHSEGKPRYVVRSRACKQVVDWFSKLNTCVTCKRIYEHRNSQEEIIEDNDHGDMTILLEKCFPYASDDMKILLKAQQDVLQAKGATGRRYGKDVISTCQSLRLRSPLGYEYLRRSGMLILPTRRHLRRYTNVVHKDVLKCTVSSKAPTKGGKHTMNKEVGKLKGKVKKSKGVKRKTGKRTMNKKKGKGKGKVKKSKRVQWPCGGCHNECSMDCVCCDSCSIWFHYQCLELYGDEAELEEEEWFCPECKSKKADGDVA
;
A
#
# COMPACT_ATOMS: atom_id res chain seq x y z
N MET A 1 19.35 -26.70 16.31
CA MET A 1 18.40 -25.61 16.65
C MET A 1 17.57 -25.27 15.41
N THR A 2 16.56 -26.09 15.13
CA THR A 2 15.62 -25.89 14.02
C THR A 2 14.44 -25.07 14.51
N MET A 3 14.19 -24.00 13.76
CA MET A 3 13.39 -22.79 14.02
C MET A 3 11.94 -23.00 14.52
N PHE A 4 11.55 -22.21 15.53
CA PHE A 4 10.16 -21.93 15.93
C PHE A 4 9.46 -21.00 14.92
N ARG A 5 9.30 -21.43 13.66
CA ARG A 5 8.74 -20.58 12.57
C ARG A 5 7.28 -20.17 12.78
N ASN A 6 6.55 -20.86 13.66
CA ASN A 6 5.12 -20.65 13.87
C ASN A 6 4.78 -20.11 15.27
N GLU A 7 5.77 -19.85 16.13
CA GLU A 7 5.50 -19.34 17.48
C GLU A 7 5.37 -17.79 17.46
N PRO A 8 4.32 -17.21 18.05
CA PRO A 8 4.16 -15.77 18.18
C PRO A 8 5.39 -15.14 18.84
N ILE A 9 5.85 -14.01 18.32
CA ILE A 9 7.14 -13.45 18.73
C ILE A 9 7.24 -13.12 20.21
N VAL A 10 6.12 -12.70 20.82
CA VAL A 10 6.05 -12.35 22.24
C VAL A 10 6.27 -13.62 23.09
N THR A 11 5.66 -14.73 22.70
CA THR A 11 5.82 -16.04 23.34
C THR A 11 7.26 -16.53 23.20
N TRP A 12 7.80 -16.47 21.98
CA TRP A 12 9.18 -16.84 21.70
C TRP A 12 10.18 -15.95 22.46
N LEU A 13 9.99 -14.63 22.49
CA LEU A 13 10.84 -13.72 23.26
C LEU A 13 10.80 -14.03 24.75
N THR A 14 9.61 -14.27 25.29
CA THR A 14 9.43 -14.60 26.71
C THR A 14 10.11 -15.94 27.04
N LYS A 15 10.05 -16.92 26.13
CA LYS A 15 10.78 -18.19 26.25
C LYS A 15 12.30 -17.99 26.21
N CYS A 16 12.82 -17.22 25.26
CA CYS A 16 14.25 -16.90 25.20
C CYS A 16 14.74 -16.17 26.44
N VAL A 17 13.91 -15.30 27.04
CA VAL A 17 14.23 -14.67 28.32
C VAL A 17 14.27 -15.70 29.45
N ARG A 18 13.33 -16.65 29.49
CA ARG A 18 13.28 -17.70 30.53
C ARG A 18 14.45 -18.65 30.49
N GLU A 19 14.90 -19.01 29.29
CA GLU A 19 16.05 -19.90 29.10
C GLU A 19 17.38 -19.22 29.43
N ASN A 20 17.41 -17.88 29.53
CA ASN A 20 18.60 -17.12 29.85
C ASN A 20 18.67 -16.79 31.35
N SER A 21 19.28 -17.70 32.12
CA SER A 21 19.35 -17.64 33.60
C SER A 21 20.07 -16.42 34.17
N HIS A 22 20.82 -15.67 33.36
CA HIS A 22 21.64 -14.57 33.82
C HIS A 22 20.92 -13.20 33.84
N GLY A 23 19.64 -13.14 33.45
CA GLY A 23 18.89 -11.88 33.39
C GLY A 23 19.43 -10.88 32.37
N GLU A 24 20.33 -11.33 31.49
CA GLU A 24 20.92 -10.56 30.40
C GLU A 24 20.56 -11.20 29.05
N ILE A 25 20.17 -10.39 28.06
CA ILE A 25 19.92 -10.88 26.70
C ILE A 25 20.72 -10.09 25.68
N ILE A 26 21.38 -10.81 24.77
CA ILE A 26 22.10 -10.25 23.65
C ILE A 26 21.20 -10.22 22.42
N ILE A 27 20.94 -9.03 21.87
CA ILE A 27 20.08 -8.88 20.69
C ILE A 27 20.54 -9.68 19.47
N SER A 28 21.85 -9.83 19.29
CA SER A 28 22.39 -10.59 18.15
C SER A 28 22.06 -12.07 18.24
N GLU A 29 21.85 -12.61 19.44
CA GLU A 29 21.43 -14.01 19.63
C GLU A 29 19.95 -14.16 19.33
N LEU A 30 19.12 -13.23 19.82
CA LEU A 30 17.70 -13.19 19.46
C LEU A 30 17.50 -13.07 17.93
N LYS A 31 18.33 -12.29 17.25
CA LYS A 31 18.24 -12.12 15.79
C LYS A 31 18.46 -13.43 15.02
N LYS A 32 19.12 -14.44 15.61
CA LYS A 32 19.27 -15.76 14.98
C LYS A 32 17.93 -16.51 14.91
N GLY A 33 16.97 -16.19 15.79
CA GLY A 33 15.65 -16.82 15.88
C GLY A 33 14.49 -16.00 15.32
N CYS A 34 14.62 -14.68 15.09
CA CYS A 34 13.59 -13.86 14.43
C CYS A 34 14.10 -13.15 13.15
N HIS A 35 13.24 -13.05 12.13
CA HIS A 35 13.42 -12.16 10.96
C HIS A 35 13.32 -10.65 11.25
N CYS A 36 13.10 -10.29 12.52
CA CYS A 36 12.96 -8.94 13.00
C CYS A 36 14.25 -8.15 12.89
N SER A 37 14.13 -6.85 12.63
CA SER A 37 15.28 -5.96 12.81
C SER A 37 15.70 -5.93 14.29
N SER A 38 17.00 -5.77 14.55
CA SER A 38 17.54 -5.57 15.91
C SER A 38 16.86 -4.40 16.65
N ARG A 39 16.43 -3.38 15.90
CA ARG A 39 15.70 -2.23 16.45
C ARG A 39 14.30 -2.62 16.92
N ALA A 40 13.58 -3.44 16.15
CA ALA A 40 12.26 -3.95 16.54
C ALA A 40 12.37 -4.83 17.80
N LEU A 41 13.33 -5.78 17.83
CA LEU A 41 13.60 -6.61 19.01
C LEU A 41 13.92 -5.77 20.25
N SER A 42 14.75 -4.72 20.09
CA SER A 42 15.06 -3.78 21.19
C SER A 42 13.80 -3.14 21.76
N LEU A 43 12.88 -2.74 20.88
CA LEU A 43 11.67 -2.02 21.27
C LEU A 43 10.67 -2.97 21.95
N MET A 44 10.50 -4.17 21.41
CA MET A 44 9.69 -5.22 22.04
C MET A 44 10.18 -5.55 23.43
N LEU A 45 11.48 -5.77 23.62
CA LEU A 45 12.04 -6.05 24.94
C LEU A 45 11.72 -4.92 25.94
N LYS A 46 11.83 -3.66 25.54
CA LYS A 46 11.47 -2.52 26.41
C LYS A 46 9.98 -2.43 26.73
N ILE A 47 9.11 -2.77 25.79
CA ILE A 47 7.66 -2.74 25.99
C ILE A 47 7.21 -3.89 26.90
N LEU A 48 7.80 -5.07 26.70
CA LEU A 48 7.51 -6.28 27.47
C LEU A 48 8.13 -6.22 28.87
N PHE A 49 9.32 -5.64 28.99
CA PHE A 49 10.10 -5.54 30.23
C PHE A 49 10.52 -4.08 30.46
N PRO A 50 9.63 -3.24 31.02
CA PRO A 50 9.89 -1.80 31.18
C PRO A 50 11.09 -1.46 32.08
N SER A 51 11.42 -2.34 33.03
CA SER A 51 12.58 -2.22 33.93
C SER A 51 13.93 -2.47 33.22
N THR A 52 13.90 -2.92 31.96
CA THR A 52 15.11 -3.33 31.26
C THR A 52 15.99 -2.14 30.86
N THR A 53 17.25 -2.19 31.29
CA THR A 53 18.29 -1.24 30.91
C THR A 53 19.08 -1.77 29.71
N VAL A 54 19.59 -0.87 28.86
CA VAL A 54 20.36 -1.25 27.66
C VAL A 54 21.80 -0.83 27.84
N VAL A 55 22.70 -1.81 27.93
CA VAL A 55 24.14 -1.60 28.08
C VAL A 55 24.85 -2.02 26.79
N ARG A 56 25.90 -1.28 26.39
CA ARG A 56 26.76 -1.67 25.27
C ARG A 56 28.05 -2.26 25.83
N ARG A 57 28.35 -3.52 25.51
CA ARG A 57 29.61 -4.18 25.89
C ARG A 57 30.28 -4.79 24.66
N ILE A 58 31.59 -4.97 24.75
CA ILE A 58 32.35 -5.71 23.75
C ILE A 58 32.28 -7.19 24.13
N PHE A 59 31.81 -8.03 23.23
CA PHE A 59 31.76 -9.48 23.39
C PHE A 59 32.30 -10.12 22.11
N ASN A 60 33.27 -11.02 22.24
CA ASN A 60 34.00 -11.61 21.11
C ASN A 60 34.56 -10.56 20.12
N GLY A 61 35.16 -9.48 20.65
CA GLY A 61 35.76 -8.40 19.86
C GLY A 61 34.76 -7.49 19.11
N LYS A 62 33.45 -7.72 19.23
CA LYS A 62 32.40 -6.91 18.58
C LYS A 62 31.57 -6.17 19.63
N LYS A 63 31.07 -4.97 19.29
CA LYS A 63 30.18 -4.20 20.16
C LYS A 63 28.76 -4.76 20.08
N HIS A 64 28.23 -5.28 21.19
CA HIS A 64 26.87 -5.81 21.31
C HIS A 64 26.01 -4.94 22.24
N ARG A 65 24.68 -5.02 22.07
CA ARG A 65 23.70 -4.43 22.99
C ARG A 65 23.15 -5.54 23.89
N PHE A 66 23.37 -5.36 25.19
CA PHE A 66 22.87 -6.21 26.25
C PHE A 66 21.65 -5.54 26.88
N PHE A 67 20.62 -6.34 27.14
CA PHE A 67 19.42 -5.93 27.86
C PHE A 67 19.52 -6.55 29.24
N GLN A 68 19.63 -5.72 30.28
CA GLN A 68 19.84 -6.14 31.67
C GLN A 68 18.67 -5.69 32.54
N GLY A 69 18.51 -6.31 33.72
CA GLY A 69 17.33 -6.05 34.55
C GLY A 69 16.07 -6.56 33.86
N ILE A 70 16.20 -7.58 33.01
CA ILE A 70 15.04 -8.33 32.53
C ILE A 70 14.64 -9.26 33.66
N GLU A 71 13.96 -8.68 34.65
CA GLU A 71 13.19 -9.46 35.57
C GLU A 71 11.99 -9.96 34.78
N ILE A 72 12.07 -11.23 34.33
CA ILE A 72 10.83 -11.98 34.21
C ILE A 72 10.25 -11.85 35.60
N ILE A 73 9.10 -11.21 35.71
CA ILE A 73 8.30 -11.29 36.92
C ILE A 73 7.94 -12.77 37.00
N GLN A 74 8.86 -13.57 37.57
CA GLN A 74 8.61 -14.85 38.18
C GLN A 74 7.77 -14.52 39.42
N LYS A 75 6.56 -13.98 39.20
CA LYS A 75 5.45 -14.65 39.84
C LYS A 75 5.58 -16.04 39.27
N GLU A 76 6.08 -16.97 40.09
CA GLU A 76 5.95 -18.39 39.83
C GLU A 76 4.64 -18.53 39.07
N ILE A 77 4.70 -19.14 37.89
CA ILE A 77 3.49 -19.79 37.40
C ILE A 77 3.32 -20.97 38.36
N MET A 78 2.99 -20.67 39.62
CA MET A 78 2.16 -21.51 40.47
C MET A 78 1.12 -22.00 39.51
N VAL A 79 1.08 -23.32 39.30
CA VAL A 79 0.18 -24.00 38.37
C VAL A 79 -1.17 -23.29 38.45
N ASP A 80 -1.39 -22.35 37.52
CA ASP A 80 -2.48 -21.39 37.69
C ASP A 80 -3.72 -22.25 37.52
N GLN A 81 -4.64 -22.18 38.49
CA GLN A 81 -5.84 -22.99 38.43
C GLN A 81 -6.52 -22.68 37.09
N VAL A 82 -6.52 -23.67 36.20
CA VAL A 82 -7.24 -23.57 34.95
C VAL A 82 -8.70 -23.62 35.33
N TYR A 83 -9.37 -22.48 35.18
CA TYR A 83 -10.80 -22.38 35.47
C TYR A 83 -11.56 -23.18 34.43
N THR A 84 -12.57 -23.92 34.89
CA THR A 84 -13.39 -24.74 33.99
C THR A 84 -14.35 -23.88 33.18
N THR A 85 -14.69 -22.68 33.67
CA THR A 85 -15.63 -21.76 33.00
C THR A 85 -15.17 -20.29 33.04
N LEU A 86 -15.49 -19.52 32.00
CA LEU A 86 -15.22 -18.07 31.98
C LEU A 86 -16.00 -17.31 33.06
N SER A 87 -17.08 -17.88 33.60
CA SER A 87 -17.86 -17.27 34.69
C SER A 87 -17.03 -17.10 35.97
N GLU A 88 -16.10 -18.02 36.25
CA GLU A 88 -15.20 -17.93 37.41
C GLU A 88 -14.22 -16.77 37.27
N LEU A 89 -13.79 -16.46 36.04
CA LEU A 89 -12.89 -15.35 35.74
C LEU A 89 -13.47 -13.97 36.07
N LYS A 90 -14.80 -13.84 36.17
CA LYS A 90 -15.46 -12.56 36.48
C LYS A 90 -14.96 -11.94 37.79
N LYS A 91 -14.59 -12.77 38.77
CA LYS A 91 -14.08 -12.34 40.08
C LYS A 91 -12.72 -11.67 40.01
N PHE A 92 -11.98 -11.86 38.92
CA PHE A 92 -10.64 -11.31 38.71
C PHE A 92 -10.61 -10.15 37.73
N ILE A 93 -11.76 -9.74 37.19
CA ILE A 93 -11.84 -8.56 36.32
C ILE A 93 -11.56 -7.31 37.16
N PRO A 94 -10.56 -6.49 36.79
CA PRO A 94 -10.28 -5.24 37.49
C PRO A 94 -11.48 -4.27 37.45
N PRO A 95 -11.67 -3.43 38.47
CA PRO A 95 -12.82 -2.52 38.55
C PRO A 95 -12.85 -1.45 37.45
N ASP A 96 -11.72 -1.14 36.82
CA ASP A 96 -11.62 -0.22 35.67
C ASP A 96 -12.08 -0.84 34.34
N VAL A 97 -12.39 -2.15 34.34
CA VAL A 97 -12.85 -2.88 33.15
C VAL A 97 -14.35 -3.14 33.27
N LEU A 98 -15.12 -2.62 32.31
CA LEU A 98 -16.57 -2.75 32.30
C LEU A 98 -16.96 -4.13 31.75
N LEU A 99 -17.59 -4.96 32.59
CA LEU A 99 -18.20 -6.21 32.18
C LEU A 99 -19.60 -5.93 31.61
N MET A 100 -19.79 -6.18 30.30
CA MET A 100 -21.06 -5.88 29.62
C MET A 100 -22.01 -7.07 29.57
N GLN A 101 -21.48 -8.25 29.25
CA GLN A 101 -22.32 -9.43 29.05
C GLN A 101 -21.49 -10.71 29.23
N SER A 102 -22.05 -11.69 29.94
CA SER A 102 -21.71 -13.09 29.72
C SER A 102 -22.76 -13.68 28.82
N ASP A 103 -22.35 -14.06 27.62
CA ASP A 103 -23.25 -14.70 26.67
C ASP A 103 -23.61 -16.10 27.15
N SER A 104 -24.79 -16.62 26.75
CA SER A 104 -25.16 -18.02 27.00
C SER A 104 -24.16 -18.99 26.36
N ASP A 105 -23.46 -18.52 25.32
CA ASP A 105 -22.39 -19.25 24.60
C ASP A 105 -21.08 -19.36 25.38
N GLY A 106 -21.05 -18.93 26.65
CA GLY A 106 -19.85 -18.98 27.48
C GLY A 106 -18.75 -18.02 27.02
N LYS A 107 -19.12 -16.92 26.34
CA LYS A 107 -18.21 -15.84 25.96
C LYS A 107 -18.30 -14.68 26.94
N LEU A 108 -17.18 -14.01 27.15
CA LEU A 108 -17.07 -12.90 28.09
C LEU A 108 -16.71 -11.61 27.34
N LEU A 109 -17.59 -10.61 27.42
CA LEU A 109 -17.45 -9.33 26.74
C LEU A 109 -16.98 -8.25 27.73
N LEU A 110 -15.76 -7.78 27.55
CA LEU A 110 -15.13 -6.74 28.37
C LEU A 110 -14.94 -5.46 27.58
N HIS A 111 -15.16 -4.31 28.22
CA HIS A 111 -14.84 -3.00 27.66
C HIS A 111 -13.80 -2.32 28.52
N ILE A 112 -12.66 -2.04 27.91
CA ILE A 112 -11.55 -1.31 28.53
C ILE A 112 -11.59 0.13 28.01
N PRO A 113 -11.82 1.13 28.88
CA PRO A 113 -11.73 2.51 28.47
C PRO A 113 -10.28 2.85 28.07
N SER A 114 -10.10 3.55 26.96
CA SER A 114 -8.80 4.12 26.60
C SER A 114 -8.62 5.51 27.19
N ASN A 115 -7.39 6.01 27.20
CA ASN A 115 -7.08 7.39 27.55
C ASN A 115 -7.43 8.39 26.43
N LEU A 116 -8.11 7.95 25.36
CA LEU A 116 -8.47 8.77 24.21
C LEU A 116 -9.99 8.98 24.14
N SER A 117 -10.41 10.23 24.08
CA SER A 117 -11.79 10.59 23.74
C SER A 117 -11.86 11.13 22.31
N MET A 118 -12.93 10.79 21.62
CA MET A 118 -13.19 11.15 20.23
C MET A 118 -14.61 11.71 20.09
N ASN A 119 -14.70 12.96 19.63
CA ASN A 119 -15.96 13.71 19.56
C ASN A 119 -16.73 13.68 20.90
N GLY A 120 -16.01 13.91 22.01
CA GLY A 120 -16.56 13.87 23.37
C GLY A 120 -16.83 12.49 23.96
N ASN A 121 -16.62 11.40 23.19
CA ASN A 121 -16.87 10.04 23.68
C ASN A 121 -15.56 9.30 23.95
N THR A 122 -15.39 8.72 25.14
CA THR A 122 -14.25 7.84 25.45
C THR A 122 -14.24 6.64 24.50
N VAL A 123 -13.10 6.40 23.84
CA VAL A 123 -12.96 5.25 22.97
C VAL A 123 -12.79 4.00 23.83
N LEU A 124 -13.69 3.04 23.62
CA LEU A 124 -13.63 1.73 24.27
C LEU A 124 -12.88 0.72 23.40
N LYS A 125 -12.01 -0.06 24.04
CA LYS A 125 -11.41 -1.28 23.49
C LYS A 125 -12.26 -2.45 23.98
N THR A 126 -12.94 -3.13 23.07
CA THR A 126 -13.83 -4.24 23.39
C THR A 126 -13.08 -5.56 23.21
N LEU A 127 -12.98 -6.33 24.27
CA LEU A 127 -12.43 -7.67 24.28
C LEU A 127 -13.55 -8.70 24.29
N LYS A 128 -13.47 -9.66 23.38
CA LYS A 128 -14.31 -10.86 23.37
C LYS A 128 -13.42 -12.04 23.74
N LEU A 129 -13.64 -12.59 24.93
CA LEU A 129 -12.92 -13.78 25.40
C LEU A 129 -13.80 -15.01 25.15
N SER A 130 -13.21 -16.04 24.55
CA SER A 130 -13.76 -17.40 24.51
C SER A 130 -12.89 -18.32 25.38
N THR A 131 -13.18 -19.62 25.40
CA THR A 131 -12.36 -20.60 26.13
C THR A 131 -11.01 -20.87 25.48
N THR A 132 -10.89 -20.65 24.17
CA THR A 132 -9.71 -21.01 23.37
C THR A 132 -9.00 -19.82 22.73
N ASP A 133 -9.72 -18.72 22.53
CA ASP A 133 -9.21 -17.55 21.84
C ASP A 133 -9.77 -16.23 22.41
N TRP A 134 -9.21 -15.13 21.93
CA TRP A 134 -9.71 -13.80 22.21
C TRP A 134 -9.67 -12.90 20.98
N GLU A 135 -10.58 -11.94 20.94
CA GLU A 135 -10.62 -10.92 19.90
C GLU A 135 -10.61 -9.51 20.50
N LEU A 136 -9.89 -8.61 19.83
CA LEU A 136 -9.91 -7.19 20.14
C LEU A 136 -10.69 -6.41 19.09
N TRP A 137 -11.58 -5.55 19.54
CA TRP A 137 -12.40 -4.65 18.73
C TRP A 137 -12.21 -3.21 19.20
N VAL A 138 -12.06 -2.29 18.26
CA VAL A 138 -11.95 -0.85 18.54
C VAL A 138 -12.91 -0.12 17.63
N ARG A 139 -13.84 0.65 18.20
CA ARG A 139 -14.88 1.39 17.46
C ARG A 139 -15.63 0.51 16.44
N GLY A 140 -16.04 -0.68 16.87
CA GLY A 140 -16.79 -1.64 16.03
C GLY A 140 -15.97 -2.31 14.92
N ARG A 141 -14.64 -2.16 14.89
CA ARG A 141 -13.76 -2.85 13.94
C ARG A 141 -12.87 -3.85 14.65
N LYS A 142 -12.83 -5.09 14.14
CA LYS A 142 -11.91 -6.14 14.61
C LYS A 142 -10.46 -5.73 14.30
N VAL A 143 -9.61 -5.76 15.33
CA VAL A 143 -8.18 -5.56 15.22
C VAL A 143 -7.54 -6.88 14.79
N ASN A 144 -6.72 -6.84 13.75
CA ASN A 144 -5.98 -8.02 13.31
C ASN A 144 -4.72 -8.18 14.18
N LEU A 145 -4.81 -9.01 15.21
CA LEU A 145 -3.75 -9.25 16.21
C LEU A 145 -2.48 -9.86 15.61
N SER A 146 -2.59 -10.71 14.58
CA SER A 146 -1.42 -11.32 13.95
C SER A 146 -0.52 -10.30 13.23
N LYS A 147 -1.06 -9.14 12.82
CA LYS A 147 -0.24 -8.02 12.30
C LYS A 147 0.61 -7.32 13.36
N PHE A 148 0.36 -7.60 14.64
CA PHE A 148 1.12 -7.10 15.77
C PHE A 148 1.94 -8.21 16.43
N ASP A 149 2.01 -9.39 15.78
CA ASP A 149 2.64 -10.60 16.31
C ASP A 149 2.10 -11.00 17.70
N ILE A 150 0.82 -10.69 17.96
CA ILE A 150 0.11 -11.05 19.19
C ILE A 150 -0.64 -12.36 18.95
N ASP A 151 -0.39 -13.33 19.84
CA ASP A 151 -1.17 -14.56 19.89
C ASP A 151 -2.61 -14.27 20.35
N ASN A 152 -3.56 -14.78 19.59
CA ASN A 152 -4.98 -14.71 19.95
C ASN A 152 -5.46 -15.94 20.71
N THR A 153 -4.60 -16.92 21.01
CA THR A 153 -4.98 -18.03 21.88
C THR A 153 -5.23 -17.53 23.31
N PHE A 154 -6.21 -18.15 23.96
CA PHE A 154 -6.59 -17.84 25.32
C PHE A 154 -6.77 -19.14 26.11
N ARG A 155 -6.35 -19.12 27.37
CA ARG A 155 -6.67 -20.16 28.33
C ARG A 155 -7.38 -19.49 29.49
N ALA A 156 -8.47 -20.10 29.95
CA ALA A 156 -9.28 -19.55 31.04
C ALA A 156 -8.51 -19.64 32.38
N SER A 157 -7.60 -18.70 32.60
CA SER A 157 -6.75 -18.59 33.79
C SER A 157 -6.61 -17.12 34.19
N ARG A 158 -6.32 -16.87 35.46
CA ARG A 158 -6.17 -15.51 35.99
C ARG A 158 -4.96 -14.83 35.36
N VAL A 159 -3.87 -15.57 35.19
CA VAL A 159 -2.63 -15.08 34.55
C VAL A 159 -2.90 -14.68 33.10
N TYR A 160 -3.58 -15.51 32.31
CA TYR A 160 -3.91 -15.19 30.92
C TYR A 160 -4.87 -14.00 30.79
N LEU A 161 -5.88 -13.90 31.66
CA LEU A 161 -6.77 -12.74 31.68
C LEU A 161 -5.97 -11.45 31.89
N ASN A 162 -5.12 -11.41 32.92
CA ASN A 162 -4.29 -10.22 33.21
C ASN A 162 -3.36 -9.89 32.04
N LEU A 163 -2.73 -10.91 31.42
CA LEU A 163 -1.88 -10.71 30.25
C LEU A 163 -2.65 -10.07 29.08
N VAL A 164 -3.85 -10.59 28.75
CA VAL A 164 -4.67 -10.04 27.66
C VAL A 164 -5.13 -8.61 27.98
N LEU A 165 -5.52 -8.34 29.22
CA LEU A 165 -5.88 -6.99 29.66
C LEU A 165 -4.71 -6.02 29.50
N ASP A 166 -3.51 -6.42 29.93
CA ASP A 166 -2.31 -5.59 29.87
C ASP A 166 -1.86 -5.33 28.43
N ILE A 167 -1.87 -6.36 27.57
CA ILE A 167 -1.63 -6.21 26.13
C ILE A 167 -2.63 -5.21 25.55
N THR A 168 -3.91 -5.36 25.89
CA THR A 168 -4.97 -4.49 25.35
C THR A 168 -4.82 -3.05 25.81
N ARG A 169 -4.45 -2.82 27.07
CA ARG A 169 -4.12 -1.48 27.58
C ARG A 169 -2.96 -0.85 26.80
N LYS A 170 -1.89 -1.61 26.55
CA LYS A 170 -0.68 -1.16 25.83
C LYS A 170 -0.90 -0.88 24.34
N ILE A 171 -1.90 -1.49 23.69
CA ILE A 171 -2.20 -1.22 22.28
C ILE A 171 -2.61 0.25 22.09
N SER A 172 -1.78 1.02 21.40
CA SER A 172 -2.02 2.44 21.15
C SER A 172 -3.08 2.66 20.06
N LEU A 173 -3.95 3.64 20.28
CA LEU A 173 -4.96 4.04 19.31
C LEU A 173 -4.40 5.05 18.30
N CYS A 174 -4.95 5.04 17.09
CA CYS A 174 -4.56 6.00 16.06
C CYS A 174 -5.21 7.37 16.33
N GLU A 175 -4.39 8.35 16.66
CA GLU A 175 -4.77 9.74 16.90
C GLU A 175 -4.99 10.52 15.60
N GLY A 176 -4.47 10.06 14.47
CA GLY A 176 -4.58 10.82 13.21
C GLY A 176 -3.65 12.03 13.16
N PHE A 177 -3.84 12.90 12.16
CA PHE A 177 -2.98 14.06 11.94
C PHE A 177 -3.69 15.35 12.36
N PRO A 178 -2.99 16.36 12.88
CA PRO A 178 -3.58 17.67 13.12
C PRO A 178 -4.36 18.18 11.90
N TYR A 179 -5.57 18.69 12.13
CA TYR A 179 -6.37 19.31 11.09
C TYR A 179 -5.86 20.72 10.80
N GLU A 180 -5.55 20.98 9.55
CA GLU A 180 -5.25 22.31 9.04
C GLU A 180 -6.31 22.67 7.99
N GLU A 181 -6.88 23.87 8.08
CA GLU A 181 -8.12 24.20 7.38
C GLU A 181 -7.94 24.36 5.87
N SER A 182 -6.78 24.82 5.43
CA SER A 182 -6.39 24.95 4.02
C SER A 182 -6.20 23.60 3.31
N LEU A 183 -6.16 22.51 4.08
CA LEU A 183 -5.40 21.34 3.69
C LEU A 183 -6.26 20.13 3.30
N PHE A 184 -7.57 20.10 3.53
CA PHE A 184 -8.37 18.88 3.33
C PHE A 184 -9.67 19.10 2.55
N GLN A 185 -9.72 18.56 1.32
CA GLN A 185 -10.98 18.40 0.57
C GLN A 185 -11.78 17.18 1.08
N GLU A 186 -13.03 17.42 1.45
CA GLU A 186 -13.80 16.64 2.46
C GLU A 186 -14.13 15.17 2.13
N SER A 187 -13.96 14.69 0.89
CA SER A 187 -14.61 13.43 0.50
C SER A 187 -13.96 12.14 1.04
N ARG A 188 -12.66 12.13 1.34
CA ARG A 188 -11.91 10.90 1.70
C ARG A 188 -11.59 10.75 3.18
N TYR A 189 -11.89 11.78 3.96
CA TYR A 189 -11.40 11.90 5.32
C TYR A 189 -12.55 12.00 6.32
N LEU A 190 -12.20 11.78 7.58
CA LEU A 190 -13.06 12.08 8.73
C LEU A 190 -12.32 13.14 9.54
N LYS A 191 -12.96 14.31 9.71
CA LYS A 191 -12.56 15.30 10.70
C LYS A 191 -13.14 14.83 12.03
N GLU A 192 -12.26 14.56 12.99
CA GLU A 192 -12.63 14.11 14.32
C GLU A 192 -12.01 15.06 15.35
N ASN A 193 -12.71 15.31 16.44
CA ASN A 193 -12.17 16.03 17.60
C ASN A 193 -11.57 14.99 18.56
N ILE A 194 -10.33 15.18 18.99
CA ILE A 194 -9.64 14.25 19.90
C ILE A 194 -9.14 15.00 21.14
N GLN A 195 -9.30 14.35 22.30
CA GLN A 195 -8.80 14.82 23.58
C GLN A 195 -8.28 13.64 24.42
N HIS A 196 -7.13 13.82 25.07
CA HIS A 196 -6.58 12.84 26.02
C HIS A 196 -7.18 13.06 27.41
N ILE A 197 -7.61 11.99 28.07
CA ILE A 197 -8.33 12.05 29.35
C ILE A 197 -7.38 12.32 30.53
N GLU A 198 -6.15 11.81 30.46
CA GLU A 198 -5.16 11.87 31.55
C GLU A 198 -4.59 13.27 31.79
N HIS A 199 -4.69 14.15 30.80
CA HIS A 199 -4.25 15.54 30.91
C HIS A 199 -5.50 16.42 30.99
N SER A 200 -5.92 16.78 32.21
CA SER A 200 -7.07 17.66 32.45
C SER A 200 -6.99 19.01 31.72
N GLU A 201 -5.79 19.42 31.33
CA GLU A 201 -5.52 20.63 30.55
C GLU A 201 -5.40 20.40 29.03
N GLY A 202 -5.55 19.15 28.57
CA GLY A 202 -5.44 18.79 27.17
C GLY A 202 -6.53 19.46 26.35
N LYS A 203 -6.20 20.56 25.67
CA LYS A 203 -7.13 21.24 24.75
C LYS A 203 -7.56 20.25 23.67
N PRO A 204 -8.87 20.12 23.40
CA PRO A 204 -9.34 19.27 22.31
C PRO A 204 -8.74 19.76 20.99
N ARG A 205 -8.19 18.84 20.21
CA ARG A 205 -7.60 19.12 18.90
C ARG A 205 -8.40 18.46 17.79
N TYR A 206 -8.60 19.18 16.70
CA TYR A 206 -9.16 18.57 15.50
C TYR A 206 -8.08 17.79 14.77
N VAL A 207 -8.42 16.59 14.35
CA VAL A 207 -7.56 15.72 13.57
C VAL A 207 -8.26 15.21 12.33
N VAL A 208 -7.45 14.74 11.39
CA VAL A 208 -7.91 14.06 10.17
C VAL A 208 -7.50 12.60 10.20
N ARG A 209 -8.47 11.74 9.91
CA ARG A 209 -8.26 10.29 9.78
C ARG A 209 -8.80 9.76 8.48
N SER A 210 -8.14 8.71 7.98
CA SER A 210 -8.66 7.92 6.86
C SER A 210 -9.99 7.27 7.25
N ARG A 211 -10.97 7.23 6.34
CA ARG A 211 -12.13 6.34 6.50
C ARG A 211 -11.72 4.86 6.63
N ALA A 212 -10.59 4.50 6.01
CA ALA A 212 -9.95 3.18 6.11
C ALA A 212 -8.92 3.09 7.25
N CYS A 213 -9.03 3.95 8.28
CA CYS A 213 -8.14 3.90 9.45
C CYS A 213 -8.19 2.51 10.11
N LYS A 214 -7.01 1.99 10.46
CA LYS A 214 -6.85 0.70 11.17
C LYS A 214 -7.22 0.76 12.65
N GLN A 215 -7.62 1.93 13.15
CA GLN A 215 -7.97 2.23 14.56
C GLN A 215 -6.82 2.15 15.56
N VAL A 216 -5.89 1.22 15.38
CA VAL A 216 -4.72 1.01 16.23
C VAL A 216 -3.41 1.33 15.49
N VAL A 217 -2.37 1.59 16.28
CA VAL A 217 -1.01 1.92 15.82
C VAL A 217 -0.11 0.70 16.00
N ASP A 218 0.84 0.53 15.08
CA ASP A 218 1.89 -0.49 15.18
C ASP A 218 2.76 -0.26 16.41
N TRP A 219 3.14 -1.33 17.11
CA TRP A 219 4.01 -1.27 18.30
C TRP A 219 5.33 -0.57 17.98
N PHE A 220 5.78 -0.66 16.73
CA PHE A 220 7.03 -0.05 16.27
C PHE A 220 6.88 1.34 15.67
N SER A 221 5.66 1.86 15.59
CA SER A 221 5.43 3.19 15.06
C SER A 221 5.96 4.23 16.02
N LYS A 222 6.79 5.14 15.51
CA LYS A 222 7.20 6.35 16.25
C LYS A 222 6.10 7.40 16.33
N LEU A 223 5.09 7.28 15.47
CA LEU A 223 3.98 8.22 15.36
C LEU A 223 2.74 7.57 15.95
N ASN A 224 1.89 8.36 16.61
CA ASN A 224 0.59 7.91 17.12
C ASN A 224 -0.46 7.76 16.00
N THR A 225 -0.02 7.47 14.78
CA THR A 225 -0.86 7.38 13.58
C THR A 225 -0.66 6.06 12.88
N CYS A 226 -1.76 5.38 12.53
CA CYS A 226 -1.67 4.13 11.79
C CYS A 226 -1.12 4.37 10.37
N VAL A 227 -0.54 3.32 9.77
CA VAL A 227 0.06 3.37 8.42
C VAL A 227 -0.89 3.93 7.36
N THR A 228 -2.20 3.62 7.44
CA THR A 228 -3.18 4.13 6.47
C THR A 228 -3.37 5.63 6.58
N CYS A 229 -3.46 6.17 7.80
CA CYS A 229 -3.52 7.61 8.00
C CYS A 229 -2.18 8.26 7.61
N LYS A 230 -1.05 7.61 7.92
CA LYS A 230 0.29 8.12 7.61
C LYS A 230 0.51 8.33 6.12
N ARG A 231 0.16 7.34 5.29
CA ARG A 231 0.29 7.45 3.82
C ARG A 231 -0.50 8.61 3.23
N ILE A 232 -1.65 8.94 3.84
CA ILE A 232 -2.46 10.08 3.41
C ILE A 232 -1.70 11.38 3.65
N TYR A 233 -1.09 11.51 4.81
CA TYR A 233 -0.28 12.67 5.15
C TYR A 233 0.97 12.76 4.26
N GLU A 234 1.68 11.65 4.07
CA GLU A 234 2.90 11.60 3.25
C GLU A 234 2.64 11.91 1.77
N HIS A 235 1.60 11.33 1.16
CA HIS A 235 1.24 11.63 -0.24
C HIS A 235 0.96 13.12 -0.45
N ARG A 236 0.55 13.81 0.61
CA ARG A 236 0.23 15.22 0.57
C ARG A 236 1.47 16.09 0.78
N ASN A 237 2.32 15.76 1.76
CA ASN A 237 3.59 16.47 1.91
C ASN A 237 4.46 16.30 0.66
N SER A 238 4.38 15.16 -0.03
CA SER A 238 5.03 14.99 -1.34
C SER A 238 4.39 15.78 -2.49
N GLN A 239 3.17 16.31 -2.32
CA GLN A 239 2.55 17.25 -3.26
C GLN A 239 2.84 18.72 -2.91
N GLU A 240 3.24 19.01 -1.67
CA GLU A 240 3.68 20.35 -1.24
C GLU A 240 5.19 20.54 -1.42
N GLU A 241 6.00 19.46 -1.42
CA GLU A 241 7.36 19.45 -1.97
C GLU A 241 7.36 19.29 -3.51
N ILE A 242 6.37 19.86 -4.19
CA ILE A 242 6.61 20.32 -5.56
C ILE A 242 7.50 21.55 -5.37
N ILE A 243 8.81 21.32 -5.37
CA ILE A 243 9.78 22.33 -5.77
C ILE A 243 9.17 22.94 -7.03
N GLU A 244 8.87 24.25 -6.98
CA GLU A 244 8.26 24.95 -8.10
C GLU A 244 8.97 24.51 -9.39
N ASP A 245 8.21 24.02 -10.38
CA ASP A 245 8.67 23.48 -11.67
C ASP A 245 9.52 24.47 -12.51
N ASN A 246 10.00 25.57 -11.92
CA ASN A 246 10.89 26.54 -12.55
C ASN A 246 12.27 25.95 -12.89
N ASP A 247 12.79 24.98 -12.14
CA ASP A 247 14.09 24.35 -12.46
C ASP A 247 14.04 23.49 -13.74
N HIS A 248 12.86 23.03 -14.15
CA HIS A 248 12.68 22.31 -15.41
C HIS A 248 12.73 23.22 -16.64
N GLY A 249 12.44 24.51 -16.48
CA GLY A 249 12.61 25.53 -17.52
C GLY A 249 14.08 25.73 -17.85
N ASP A 250 14.91 25.85 -16.81
CA ASP A 250 16.34 26.13 -16.95
C ASP A 250 17.09 25.03 -17.70
N MET A 251 16.77 23.76 -17.45
CA MET A 251 17.38 22.65 -18.20
C MET A 251 17.00 22.65 -19.69
N THR A 252 15.77 23.03 -20.01
CA THR A 252 15.32 23.10 -21.41
C THR A 252 16.06 24.23 -22.14
N ILE A 253 16.21 25.38 -21.49
CA ILE A 253 16.97 26.54 -22.00
C ILE A 253 18.46 26.17 -22.17
N LEU A 254 19.05 25.46 -21.21
CA LEU A 254 20.44 25.00 -21.29
C LEU A 254 20.65 24.03 -22.46
N LEU A 255 19.74 23.06 -22.65
CA LEU A 255 19.81 22.12 -23.78
C LEU A 255 19.67 22.84 -25.12
N GLU A 256 18.81 23.85 -25.22
CA GLU A 256 18.68 24.67 -26.44
C GLU A 256 19.94 25.49 -26.74
N LYS A 257 20.60 26.02 -25.70
CA LYS A 257 21.86 26.77 -25.86
C LYS A 257 23.04 25.87 -26.23
N CYS A 258 23.17 24.71 -25.56
CA CYS A 258 24.29 23.80 -25.78
C CYS A 258 24.14 22.97 -27.07
N PHE A 259 22.90 22.64 -27.46
CA PHE A 259 22.60 21.81 -28.63
C PHE A 259 21.52 22.46 -29.50
N PRO A 260 21.82 23.60 -30.16
CA PRO A 260 20.82 24.36 -30.92
C PRO A 260 20.21 23.57 -32.09
N TYR A 261 20.96 22.61 -32.63
CA TYR A 261 20.54 21.76 -33.75
C TYR A 261 20.06 20.37 -33.33
N ALA A 262 19.98 20.08 -32.03
CA ALA A 262 19.44 18.79 -31.57
C ALA A 262 17.94 18.73 -31.87
N SER A 263 17.48 17.57 -32.35
CA SER A 263 16.06 17.29 -32.51
C SER A 263 15.36 17.24 -31.15
N ASP A 264 14.05 17.46 -31.14
CA ASP A 264 13.25 17.39 -29.91
C ASP A 264 13.34 16.02 -29.25
N ASP A 265 13.39 14.93 -30.03
CA ASP A 265 13.60 13.57 -29.54
C ASP A 265 14.95 13.42 -28.80
N MET A 266 16.01 14.05 -29.32
CA MET A 266 17.32 14.03 -28.67
C MET A 266 17.29 14.82 -27.36
N LYS A 267 16.63 15.98 -27.34
CA LYS A 267 16.46 16.79 -26.12
C LYS A 267 15.66 16.04 -25.06
N ILE A 268 14.57 15.37 -25.44
CA ILE A 268 13.76 14.51 -24.56
C ILE A 268 14.62 13.38 -23.99
N LEU A 269 15.44 12.74 -24.83
CA LEU A 269 16.31 11.66 -24.38
C LEU A 269 17.35 12.16 -23.37
N LEU A 270 18.00 13.30 -23.64
CA LEU A 270 19.01 13.89 -22.75
C LEU A 270 18.42 14.29 -21.40
N LYS A 271 17.23 14.92 -21.39
CA LYS A 271 16.52 15.25 -20.14
C LYS A 271 16.23 13.99 -19.32
N ALA A 272 15.76 12.93 -19.98
CA ALA A 272 15.51 11.66 -19.31
C ALA A 272 16.79 10.99 -18.77
N GLN A 273 17.94 11.16 -19.42
CA GLN A 273 19.21 10.68 -18.89
C GLN A 273 19.57 11.38 -17.57
N GLN A 274 19.36 12.69 -17.50
CA GLN A 274 19.60 13.46 -16.27
C GLN A 274 18.69 12.99 -15.12
N ASP A 275 17.38 12.85 -15.35
CA ASP A 275 16.42 12.38 -14.35
C ASP A 275 16.81 10.99 -13.82
N VAL A 276 17.28 10.13 -14.71
CA VAL A 276 17.72 8.77 -14.39
C VAL A 276 19.03 8.74 -13.60
N LEU A 277 19.95 9.66 -13.86
CA LEU A 277 21.19 9.83 -13.10
C LEU A 277 20.95 10.39 -11.70
N GLN A 278 19.93 11.24 -11.52
CA GLN A 278 19.56 11.79 -10.22
C GLN A 278 18.79 10.79 -9.33
N ALA A 279 18.21 9.74 -9.90
CA ALA A 279 17.50 8.72 -9.15
C ALA A 279 18.47 7.93 -8.23
N LYS A 280 18.15 7.85 -6.93
CA LYS A 280 18.97 7.20 -5.87
C LYS A 280 19.18 5.68 -6.01
N GLY A 281 18.80 5.07 -7.14
CA GLY A 281 18.99 3.63 -7.37
C GLY A 281 18.46 3.14 -8.72
N ALA A 282 19.04 2.03 -9.21
CA ALA A 282 18.69 1.44 -10.51
C ALA A 282 17.24 0.94 -10.59
N THR A 283 16.67 0.51 -9.48
CA THR A 283 15.30 -0.04 -9.40
C THR A 283 14.21 1.04 -9.39
N GLY A 284 14.58 2.31 -9.15
CA GLY A 284 13.65 3.44 -9.07
C GLY A 284 13.47 4.24 -10.37
N ARG A 285 14.17 3.86 -11.44
CA ARG A 285 14.19 4.62 -12.71
C ARG A 285 12.82 4.59 -13.37
N ARG A 286 12.26 5.78 -13.61
CA ARG A 286 11.00 5.98 -14.33
C ARG A 286 11.31 6.65 -15.66
N TYR A 287 10.73 6.13 -16.74
CA TYR A 287 10.88 6.69 -18.07
C TYR A 287 9.57 7.32 -18.51
N GLY A 288 9.64 8.54 -19.04
CA GLY A 288 8.51 9.21 -19.66
C GLY A 288 8.01 8.47 -20.90
N LYS A 289 6.75 8.72 -21.28
CA LYS A 289 6.12 8.06 -22.43
C LYS A 289 6.89 8.32 -23.73
N ASP A 290 7.38 9.54 -23.91
CA ASP A 290 8.08 9.93 -25.14
C ASP A 290 9.42 9.20 -25.27
N VAL A 291 10.18 9.11 -24.16
CA VAL A 291 11.42 8.32 -24.10
C VAL A 291 11.17 6.86 -24.46
N ILE A 292 10.12 6.25 -23.91
CA ILE A 292 9.75 4.87 -24.24
C ILE A 292 9.44 4.73 -25.74
N SER A 293 8.71 5.69 -26.32
CA SER A 293 8.37 5.70 -27.75
C SER A 293 9.61 5.82 -28.64
N THR A 294 10.53 6.74 -28.30
CA THR A 294 11.79 6.93 -29.01
C THR A 294 12.69 5.69 -28.90
N CYS A 295 12.81 5.10 -27.70
CA CYS A 295 13.57 3.86 -27.48
C CYS A 295 12.96 2.66 -28.22
N GLN A 296 11.62 2.55 -28.29
CA GLN A 296 10.96 1.53 -29.10
C GLN A 296 11.25 1.73 -30.58
N SER A 297 11.17 2.96 -31.08
CA SER A 297 11.46 3.28 -32.49
C SER A 297 12.91 2.95 -32.85
N LEU A 298 13.85 3.32 -31.98
CA LEU A 298 15.27 2.99 -32.13
C LEU A 298 15.50 1.47 -32.16
N ARG A 299 14.89 0.74 -31.21
CA ARG A 299 14.99 -0.73 -31.15
C ARG A 299 14.38 -1.40 -32.38
N LEU A 300 13.25 -0.91 -32.88
CA LEU A 300 12.60 -1.49 -34.07
C LEU A 300 13.45 -1.30 -35.33
N ARG A 301 14.12 -0.15 -35.47
CA ARG A 301 15.00 0.13 -36.62
C ARG A 301 16.35 -0.59 -36.53
N SER A 302 16.93 -0.67 -35.34
CA SER A 302 18.20 -1.36 -35.11
C SER A 302 18.23 -2.01 -33.73
N PRO A 303 17.80 -3.28 -33.62
CA PRO A 303 17.81 -4.00 -32.35
C PRO A 303 19.22 -4.16 -31.76
N LEU A 304 20.21 -4.44 -32.62
CA LEU A 304 21.61 -4.59 -32.22
C LEU A 304 22.21 -3.25 -31.76
N GLY A 305 21.94 -2.17 -32.49
CA GLY A 305 22.40 -0.83 -32.09
C GLY A 305 21.82 -0.39 -30.75
N TYR A 306 20.53 -0.67 -30.51
CA TYR A 306 19.90 -0.41 -29.22
C TYR A 306 20.58 -1.16 -28.07
N GLU A 307 20.86 -2.45 -28.25
CA GLU A 307 21.54 -3.23 -27.21
C GLU A 307 22.97 -2.79 -26.97
N TYR A 308 23.70 -2.44 -28.02
CA TYR A 308 25.04 -1.91 -27.89
C TYR A 308 25.04 -0.62 -27.06
N LEU A 309 24.16 0.35 -27.38
CA LEU A 309 24.04 1.61 -26.64
C LEU A 309 23.62 1.41 -25.19
N ARG A 310 22.75 0.43 -24.91
CA ARG A 310 22.33 0.09 -23.55
C ARG A 310 23.46 -0.58 -22.77
N ARG A 311 24.14 -1.57 -23.35
CA ARG A 311 25.19 -2.36 -22.70
C ARG A 311 26.49 -1.58 -22.52
N SER A 312 26.79 -0.65 -23.42
CA SER A 312 27.97 0.21 -23.30
C SER A 312 27.88 1.18 -22.11
N GLY A 313 26.69 1.39 -21.55
CA GLY A 313 26.46 2.34 -20.47
C GLY A 313 26.55 3.81 -20.91
N MET A 314 26.77 4.08 -22.21
CA MET A 314 26.77 5.44 -22.75
C MET A 314 25.41 6.12 -22.58
N LEU A 315 24.33 5.33 -22.70
CA LEU A 315 22.97 5.78 -22.44
C LEU A 315 22.29 4.81 -21.48
N ILE A 316 21.64 5.36 -20.45
CA ILE A 316 20.84 4.62 -19.50
C ILE A 316 19.44 4.40 -20.10
N LEU A 317 19.36 3.43 -21.00
CA LEU A 317 18.14 3.09 -21.73
C LEU A 317 17.27 2.06 -20.97
N PRO A 318 15.93 2.07 -21.18
CA PRO A 318 15.05 1.05 -20.64
C PRO A 318 15.46 -0.37 -21.06
N THR A 319 15.24 -1.36 -20.21
CA THR A 319 15.49 -2.75 -20.60
C THR A 319 14.49 -3.24 -21.64
N ARG A 320 14.83 -4.29 -22.39
CA ARG A 320 13.93 -4.94 -23.37
C ARG A 320 12.59 -5.31 -22.74
N ARG A 321 12.63 -5.90 -21.55
CA ARG A 321 11.45 -6.26 -20.75
C ARG A 321 10.59 -5.05 -20.42
N HIS A 322 11.22 -3.93 -20.06
CA HIS A 322 10.52 -2.68 -19.79
C HIS A 322 9.80 -2.16 -21.04
N LEU A 323 10.51 -2.06 -22.19
CA LEU A 323 9.89 -1.61 -23.44
C LEU A 323 8.70 -2.50 -23.86
N ARG A 324 8.83 -3.83 -23.75
CA ARG A 324 7.73 -4.77 -24.06
C ARG A 324 6.52 -4.57 -23.18
N ARG A 325 6.70 -4.34 -21.87
CA ARG A 325 5.58 -4.04 -20.96
C ARG A 325 4.77 -2.86 -21.46
N TYR A 326 5.40 -1.81 -21.99
CA TYR A 326 4.71 -0.65 -22.56
C TYR A 326 4.06 -0.93 -23.91
N THR A 327 4.72 -1.68 -24.81
CA THR A 327 4.11 -2.12 -26.08
C THR A 327 2.82 -2.90 -25.84
N ASN A 328 2.84 -3.78 -24.83
CA ASN A 328 1.70 -4.59 -24.42
C ASN A 328 0.55 -3.76 -23.81
N VAL A 329 0.84 -2.58 -23.25
CA VAL A 329 -0.20 -1.64 -22.79
C VAL A 329 -0.88 -0.95 -23.97
N VAL A 330 -0.11 -0.48 -24.97
CA VAL A 330 -0.67 0.21 -26.15
C VAL A 330 -1.50 -0.74 -27.02
N HIS A 331 -1.05 -1.98 -27.22
CA HIS A 331 -1.86 -2.98 -27.93
C HIS A 331 -3.22 -3.23 -27.27
N LYS A 332 -3.29 -3.20 -25.93
CA LYS A 332 -4.55 -3.31 -25.18
C LYS A 332 -5.49 -2.13 -25.43
N ASP A 333 -4.99 -0.96 -25.82
CA ASP A 333 -5.81 0.23 -26.06
C ASP A 333 -6.24 0.37 -27.53
N VAL A 334 -5.37 0.03 -28.48
CA VAL A 334 -5.72 0.03 -29.92
C VAL A 334 -6.79 -1.02 -30.23
N LEU A 335 -6.72 -2.21 -29.63
CA LEU A 335 -7.73 -3.26 -29.81
C LEU A 335 -9.07 -2.95 -29.13
N LYS A 336 -9.12 -2.02 -28.16
CA LYS A 336 -10.41 -1.53 -27.62
C LYS A 336 -11.15 -0.66 -28.65
N CYS A 337 -10.43 0.02 -29.55
CA CYS A 337 -11.03 0.92 -30.53
C CYS A 337 -11.60 0.17 -31.74
N THR A 338 -10.97 -0.93 -32.19
CA THR A 338 -11.42 -1.67 -33.38
C THR A 338 -12.66 -2.53 -33.16
N VAL A 339 -12.97 -2.92 -31.93
CA VAL A 339 -14.16 -3.73 -31.61
C VAL A 339 -15.42 -2.86 -31.41
N SER A 340 -15.29 -1.53 -31.41
CA SER A 340 -16.42 -0.60 -31.21
C SER A 340 -17.09 -0.10 -32.50
N SER A 341 -16.67 -0.56 -33.69
CA SER A 341 -17.18 -0.09 -34.99
C SER A 341 -18.02 -1.12 -35.76
N LYS A 342 -18.64 -2.11 -35.09
CA LYS A 342 -19.78 -2.83 -35.71
C LYS A 342 -21.05 -2.00 -35.54
N ALA A 343 -21.39 -1.26 -36.59
CA ALA A 343 -22.67 -0.57 -36.73
C ALA A 343 -23.83 -1.57 -36.59
N PRO A 344 -24.92 -1.22 -35.89
CA PRO A 344 -26.12 -2.05 -35.88
C PRO A 344 -26.79 -1.94 -37.26
N THR A 345 -26.82 -3.04 -38.01
CA THR A 345 -27.69 -3.22 -39.17
C THR A 345 -29.13 -3.26 -38.69
N LYS A 346 -29.80 -2.11 -38.63
CA LYS A 346 -31.26 -2.04 -38.60
C LYS A 346 -31.76 -1.90 -40.03
N GLY A 347 -32.35 -2.98 -40.53
CA GLY A 347 -33.23 -2.93 -41.69
C GLY A 347 -34.39 -1.98 -41.40
N GLY A 348 -34.55 -0.99 -42.26
CA GLY A 348 -35.65 -0.05 -42.26
C GLY A 348 -35.79 0.48 -43.68
N LYS A 349 -36.72 -0.11 -44.44
CA LYS A 349 -37.20 0.43 -45.71
C LYS A 349 -37.80 1.81 -45.43
N HIS A 350 -37.31 2.87 -46.08
CA HIS A 350 -38.14 4.04 -46.39
C HIS A 350 -37.57 4.82 -47.58
N THR A 351 -38.34 4.72 -48.67
CA THR A 351 -38.76 5.77 -49.62
C THR A 351 -37.91 7.02 -49.74
N MET A 352 -37.44 7.24 -50.98
CA MET A 352 -36.95 8.52 -51.47
C MET A 352 -38.02 9.60 -51.32
N ASN A 353 -37.64 10.77 -50.83
CA ASN A 353 -38.20 12.00 -51.37
C ASN A 353 -37.15 13.10 -51.43
N LYS A 354 -37.22 13.73 -52.60
CA LYS A 354 -36.36 14.70 -53.22
C LYS A 354 -36.95 16.06 -52.87
N GLU A 355 -36.19 16.97 -52.26
CA GLU A 355 -36.54 18.39 -52.37
C GLU A 355 -35.32 19.29 -52.26
N VAL A 356 -35.40 20.33 -53.06
CA VAL A 356 -34.36 21.22 -53.56
C VAL A 356 -34.68 22.62 -53.05
N GLY A 357 -33.67 23.36 -52.59
CA GLY A 357 -33.74 24.82 -52.40
C GLY A 357 -32.60 25.27 -51.48
N LYS A 358 -31.49 25.89 -51.95
CA LYS A 358 -31.32 27.28 -52.43
C LYS A 358 -32.09 28.30 -51.57
N LEU A 359 -31.59 29.47 -51.16
CA LEU A 359 -30.33 30.22 -51.28
C LEU A 359 -30.54 31.53 -50.47
N LYS A 360 -29.45 32.13 -49.95
CA LYS A 360 -29.26 33.59 -49.65
C LYS A 360 -30.15 34.18 -48.53
N GLY A 361 -29.76 35.15 -47.72
CA GLY A 361 -28.65 36.11 -47.70
C GLY A 361 -29.12 37.40 -46.97
N LYS A 362 -28.17 38.29 -46.63
CA LYS A 362 -28.28 39.65 -46.00
C LYS A 362 -28.22 39.65 -44.46
N VAL A 363 -27.24 40.24 -43.76
CA VAL A 363 -26.48 41.52 -43.82
C VAL A 363 -27.21 42.73 -43.18
N LYS A 364 -26.49 43.32 -42.21
CA LYS A 364 -26.41 44.72 -41.71
C LYS A 364 -27.12 45.13 -40.40
N LYS A 365 -26.25 45.60 -39.47
CA LYS A 365 -26.22 46.85 -38.67
C LYS A 365 -27.51 47.22 -37.89
N SER A 366 -27.46 47.53 -36.59
CA SER A 366 -26.84 48.74 -36.03
C SER A 366 -27.20 48.88 -34.53
N LYS A 367 -26.49 49.80 -33.89
CA LYS A 367 -26.43 50.18 -32.47
C LYS A 367 -27.78 50.65 -31.89
N GLY A 368 -27.96 50.44 -30.59
CA GLY A 368 -29.03 51.09 -29.83
C GLY A 368 -28.93 50.82 -28.33
N VAL A 369 -28.16 51.65 -27.63
CA VAL A 369 -28.11 51.73 -26.15
C VAL A 369 -29.44 52.25 -25.62
N LYS A 370 -30.06 51.56 -24.66
CA LYS A 370 -30.89 52.19 -23.62
C LYS A 370 -31.04 51.29 -22.39
N ARG A 371 -30.57 51.83 -21.26
CA ARG A 371 -30.72 51.31 -19.89
C ARG A 371 -32.19 51.13 -19.53
N LYS A 372 -32.56 49.95 -19.01
CA LYS A 372 -33.66 49.81 -18.04
C LYS A 372 -33.28 48.80 -16.97
N THR A 373 -33.34 49.29 -15.74
CA THR A 373 -33.26 48.61 -14.45
C THR A 373 -34.34 47.53 -14.33
N GLY A 374 -33.95 46.33 -13.96
CA GLY A 374 -34.86 45.18 -13.82
C GLY A 374 -34.33 44.14 -12.84
N LYS A 375 -34.97 44.12 -11.66
CA LYS A 375 -35.02 43.08 -10.62
C LYS A 375 -34.48 41.70 -11.04
N ARG A 376 -33.40 41.25 -10.38
CA ARG A 376 -32.87 39.88 -10.49
C ARG A 376 -33.74 38.92 -9.66
N THR A 377 -34.61 38.17 -10.32
CA THR A 377 -35.21 36.93 -9.81
C THR A 377 -34.19 35.81 -9.88
N MET A 378 -34.02 35.07 -8.78
CA MET A 378 -33.14 33.91 -8.68
C MET A 378 -33.62 32.78 -9.60
N ASN A 379 -32.88 32.55 -10.69
CA ASN A 379 -33.16 31.45 -11.61
C ASN A 379 -32.39 30.19 -11.16
N LYS A 380 -33.16 29.22 -10.65
CA LYS A 380 -32.72 27.91 -10.16
C LYS A 380 -32.12 27.10 -11.32
N LYS A 381 -30.79 27.06 -11.44
CA LYS A 381 -30.09 26.20 -12.42
C LYS A 381 -30.36 24.73 -12.08
N LYS A 382 -31.20 24.07 -12.89
CA LYS A 382 -31.35 22.60 -12.93
C LYS A 382 -29.99 21.97 -13.24
N GLY A 383 -29.48 21.17 -12.30
CA GLY A 383 -28.25 20.41 -12.46
C GLY A 383 -28.36 19.40 -13.59
N LYS A 384 -27.40 19.45 -14.53
CA LYS A 384 -27.22 18.43 -15.57
C LYS A 384 -26.79 17.12 -14.88
N GLY A 385 -27.54 16.06 -15.16
CA GLY A 385 -27.28 14.72 -14.64
C GLY A 385 -25.89 14.21 -15.02
N LYS A 386 -25.19 13.63 -14.03
CA LYS A 386 -23.92 12.94 -14.21
C LYS A 386 -24.15 11.71 -15.08
N GLY A 387 -23.63 11.75 -16.31
CA GLY A 387 -23.58 10.58 -17.19
C GLY A 387 -22.78 9.45 -16.53
N LYS A 388 -23.37 8.26 -16.45
CA LYS A 388 -22.70 7.04 -15.98
C LYS A 388 -21.55 6.72 -16.94
N VAL A 389 -20.32 6.85 -16.47
CA VAL A 389 -19.10 6.40 -17.17
C VAL A 389 -19.23 4.88 -17.38
N LYS A 390 -19.41 4.45 -18.63
CA LYS A 390 -19.39 3.03 -19.00
C LYS A 390 -17.99 2.49 -18.72
N LYS A 391 -17.88 1.54 -17.78
CA LYS A 391 -16.64 0.80 -17.53
C LYS A 391 -16.21 0.13 -18.84
N SER A 392 -15.00 0.41 -19.31
CA SER A 392 -14.44 -0.22 -20.50
C SER A 392 -14.25 -1.72 -20.26
N LYS A 393 -14.70 -2.56 -21.20
CA LYS A 393 -14.43 -4.00 -21.17
C LYS A 393 -12.91 -4.21 -21.27
N ARG A 394 -12.35 -5.03 -20.37
CA ARG A 394 -10.94 -5.44 -20.46
C ARG A 394 -10.79 -6.35 -21.69
N VAL A 395 -9.77 -6.10 -22.49
CA VAL A 395 -9.38 -7.00 -23.59
C VAL A 395 -8.84 -8.28 -22.97
N GLN A 396 -9.45 -9.41 -23.32
CA GLN A 396 -9.10 -10.75 -22.86
C GLN A 396 -8.21 -11.40 -23.92
N TRP A 397 -7.09 -11.97 -23.50
CA TRP A 397 -6.16 -12.70 -24.37
C TRP A 397 -6.20 -14.17 -23.97
N PRO A 398 -6.46 -15.11 -24.91
CA PRO A 398 -6.43 -16.53 -24.59
C PRO A 398 -4.99 -16.98 -24.33
N CYS A 399 -4.81 -17.78 -23.29
CA CYS A 399 -3.56 -18.44 -22.98
C CYS A 399 -3.20 -19.47 -24.06
N GLY A 400 -1.95 -19.52 -24.50
CA GLY A 400 -1.48 -20.53 -25.45
C GLY A 400 -1.52 -21.95 -24.90
N GLY A 401 -1.50 -22.12 -23.58
CA GLY A 401 -1.58 -23.43 -22.92
C GLY A 401 -3.01 -23.90 -22.67
N CYS A 402 -3.82 -23.11 -21.97
CA CYS A 402 -5.17 -23.52 -21.56
C CYS A 402 -6.32 -22.88 -22.36
N HIS A 403 -6.01 -21.98 -23.31
CA HIS A 403 -6.97 -21.20 -24.11
C HIS A 403 -7.99 -20.34 -23.32
N ASN A 404 -7.91 -20.33 -21.99
CA ASN A 404 -8.69 -19.45 -21.13
C ASN A 404 -8.10 -18.04 -21.09
N GLU A 405 -8.90 -17.08 -20.64
CA GLU A 405 -8.54 -15.68 -20.63
C GLU A 405 -7.47 -15.35 -19.56
N CYS A 406 -6.43 -14.62 -19.97
CA CYS A 406 -5.40 -14.11 -19.09
C CYS A 406 -5.91 -12.91 -18.27
N SER A 407 -6.45 -13.17 -17.08
CA SER A 407 -6.89 -12.09 -16.18
C SER A 407 -5.78 -11.53 -15.30
N MET A 408 -4.82 -12.36 -14.82
CA MET A 408 -3.62 -11.96 -14.06
C MET A 408 -2.47 -13.00 -14.21
N ASP A 409 -1.23 -12.56 -14.02
CA ASP A 409 0.05 -13.32 -14.08
C ASP A 409 0.27 -14.16 -15.35
N CYS A 410 0.65 -13.46 -16.41
CA CYS A 410 0.95 -14.05 -17.71
C CYS A 410 2.28 -13.53 -18.29
N VAL A 411 2.98 -14.40 -19.02
CA VAL A 411 4.21 -14.11 -19.76
C VAL A 411 3.90 -14.17 -21.26
N CYS A 412 4.55 -13.31 -22.05
CA CYS A 412 4.41 -13.29 -23.50
C CYS A 412 5.69 -13.87 -24.11
N CYS A 413 5.55 -14.81 -25.04
CA CYS A 413 6.68 -15.41 -25.74
C CYS A 413 7.38 -14.39 -26.65
N ASP A 414 8.70 -14.31 -26.55
CA ASP A 414 9.50 -13.33 -27.29
C ASP A 414 9.61 -13.60 -28.80
N SER A 415 9.36 -14.83 -29.23
CA SER A 415 9.33 -15.22 -30.64
C SER A 415 7.93 -15.11 -31.26
N CYS A 416 6.91 -15.78 -30.70
CA CYS A 416 5.58 -15.86 -31.32
C CYS A 416 4.52 -14.88 -30.78
N SER A 417 4.83 -14.07 -29.76
CA SER A 417 3.89 -13.13 -29.12
C SER A 417 2.63 -13.75 -28.49
N ILE A 418 2.60 -15.08 -28.29
CA ILE A 418 1.52 -15.79 -27.59
C ILE A 418 1.70 -15.61 -26.08
N TRP A 419 0.59 -15.38 -25.37
CA TRP A 419 0.56 -15.21 -23.92
C TRP A 419 0.27 -16.52 -23.21
N PHE A 420 0.89 -16.74 -22.07
CA PHE A 420 0.68 -17.93 -21.25
C PHE A 420 0.48 -17.53 -19.80
N HIS A 421 -0.45 -18.16 -19.08
CA HIS A 421 -0.51 -18.04 -17.63
C HIS A 421 0.75 -18.65 -17.03
N TYR A 422 1.25 -18.05 -15.97
CA TYR A 422 2.36 -18.59 -15.19
C TYR A 422 2.05 -20.04 -14.75
N GLN A 423 0.83 -20.29 -14.26
CA GLN A 423 0.38 -21.62 -13.86
C GLN A 423 0.33 -22.64 -15.01
N CYS A 424 0.03 -22.22 -16.25
CA CYS A 424 0.03 -23.12 -17.41
C CYS A 424 1.44 -23.52 -17.85
N LEU A 425 2.45 -22.81 -17.36
CA LEU A 425 3.86 -23.09 -17.61
C LEU A 425 4.58 -23.57 -16.35
N GLU A 426 3.83 -23.77 -15.26
CA GLU A 426 4.37 -24.09 -13.93
C GLU A 426 5.41 -23.09 -13.40
N LEU A 427 5.38 -21.85 -13.88
CA LEU A 427 6.27 -20.77 -13.44
C LEU A 427 5.75 -20.19 -12.12
N TYR A 428 6.34 -20.58 -10.99
CA TYR A 428 6.03 -19.99 -9.68
C TYR A 428 6.98 -18.80 -9.40
N GLY A 429 6.46 -17.78 -8.69
CA GLY A 429 6.92 -16.38 -8.72
C GLY A 429 8.38 -16.01 -8.42
N ASP A 430 9.27 -16.97 -8.24
CA ASP A 430 10.69 -16.77 -7.88
C ASP A 430 11.66 -17.50 -8.84
N GLU A 431 11.19 -18.02 -9.98
CA GLU A 431 12.07 -18.72 -10.92
C GLU A 431 13.04 -17.77 -11.66
N ALA A 432 14.33 -18.06 -11.50
CA ALA A 432 15.43 -17.40 -12.20
C ALA A 432 15.29 -17.44 -13.74
N GLU A 433 14.53 -18.40 -14.29
CA GLU A 433 14.24 -18.47 -15.73
C GLU A 433 13.46 -17.26 -16.26
N LEU A 434 12.68 -16.57 -15.43
CA LEU A 434 12.01 -15.31 -15.80
C LEU A 434 12.91 -14.07 -15.62
N GLU A 435 14.09 -14.24 -15.03
CA GLU A 435 15.11 -13.20 -14.93
C GLU A 435 15.99 -13.12 -16.18
N GLU A 436 16.02 -14.17 -17.01
CA GLU A 436 16.70 -14.16 -18.30
C GLU A 436 16.13 -13.06 -19.23
N GLU A 437 17.01 -12.40 -20.02
CA GLU A 437 16.62 -11.27 -20.86
C GLU A 437 15.64 -11.64 -21.98
N GLU A 438 15.52 -12.94 -22.31
CA GLU A 438 14.63 -13.48 -23.33
C GLU A 438 13.87 -14.71 -22.81
N TRP A 439 12.54 -14.71 -22.93
CA TRP A 439 11.71 -15.88 -22.59
C TRP A 439 11.00 -16.41 -23.84
N PHE A 440 11.17 -17.70 -24.10
CA PHE A 440 10.54 -18.41 -25.21
C PHE A 440 9.53 -19.44 -24.67
N CYS A 441 8.36 -19.53 -25.29
CA CYS A 441 7.39 -20.58 -24.97
C CYS A 441 7.93 -21.96 -25.35
N PRO A 442 7.37 -23.06 -24.80
CA PRO A 442 7.84 -24.42 -25.08
C PRO A 442 7.97 -24.71 -26.57
N GLU A 443 6.99 -24.33 -27.39
CA GLU A 443 7.04 -24.53 -28.84
C GLU A 443 8.21 -23.79 -29.52
N CYS A 444 8.46 -22.54 -29.11
CA CYS A 444 9.57 -21.75 -29.64
C CYS A 444 10.92 -22.23 -29.12
N LYS A 445 10.99 -22.80 -27.90
CA LYS A 445 12.20 -23.46 -27.38
C LYS A 445 12.52 -24.71 -28.21
N SER A 446 11.53 -25.56 -28.51
CA SER A 446 11.70 -26.75 -29.36
C SER A 446 12.18 -26.40 -30.77
N LYS A 447 11.54 -25.41 -31.43
CA LYS A 447 11.95 -24.96 -32.77
C LYS A 447 13.38 -24.41 -32.83
N LYS A 448 13.88 -23.83 -31.74
CA LYS A 448 15.28 -23.38 -31.66
C LYS A 448 16.24 -24.56 -31.49
N ALA A 449 15.89 -25.53 -30.64
CA ALA A 449 16.70 -26.72 -30.44
C ALA A 449 16.88 -27.53 -31.74
N ASP A 450 15.84 -27.60 -32.56
CA ASP A 450 15.87 -28.31 -33.85
C ASP A 450 16.62 -27.54 -34.96
N GLY A 451 16.80 -26.22 -34.79
CA GLY A 451 17.38 -25.31 -35.79
C GLY A 451 18.89 -25.06 -35.65
N ASP A 452 19.53 -25.52 -34.58
CA ASP A 452 20.98 -25.43 -34.37
C ASP A 452 21.75 -26.67 -34.89
N VAL A 453 21.09 -27.51 -35.71
CA VAL A 453 21.73 -28.53 -36.56
C VAL A 453 21.68 -28.05 -38.02
N ALA A 454 22.41 -26.98 -38.32
CA ALA A 454 22.74 -26.56 -39.69
C ALA A 454 24.05 -25.79 -39.72
#